data_AF-A0A1G0LZI5-F1
#
_entry.id   AF-A0A1G0LZI5-F1
#
_cell.length_a   1.000
_cell.length_b   1.000
_cell.length_c   1.000
_cell.angle_alpha   90.00
_cell.angle_beta   90.00
_cell.angle_gamma   90.00
#
_symmetry.space_group_name_H-M   'P 1'
#
loop_
_entity.id
_entity.type
_entity.pdbx_description
1 polymer ?
#
loop_
_entity_poly.entity_id
_entity_poly.type
_entity_poly.pdbx_seq_one_letter_code
_entity_poly.pdbx_strand_id
1 'polypeptide(L)'
;MPEERSIPIPAEHREFTVKVDGVVIAREHQLLAVNVTKSANRISSARIVYLDGAAASGDFPLSNSDSFVPGREVEILAGTTGDPVTLFKGIAIRQSLKVRDHCAPQLVVECRHKAVKLTVGPKNAYFLDRKDSEIIDSLLRNAGLEAEVENTAVTHKQQVQYSCSDWDFLLMRAEANGKLVFTADDRVIVKSPATGAPAVCSLQFGATILEMDTQIDARQQYSSVKSATWDAAQQELVEKEAADPGINGPGNLGSGELAAVAGLDHYHLQHAALAGDEAQAWADARWLKSQFSRVNGRVKCEGIATVNPGDTVTLGGIGERYNGDVFVSRVRHDFDLVQGWKTNLQFGNLDSWLGEEQAVSAPKASALLPGICGLQIGIVTGNEDPDGEHRIRVRMPLVDQQGDGTWARVAAIDAGDQRGFFFRPEIGDEVVLGFLNDDPRQAVLLGMLHSSAKAAPLQGSDDNHEKLYQSRSQMKLYFNDDTKVMRLETPAGNMITLSEEDQAVKIVDQNGNKLEMTPDGITIESNKAITLKAGTELKLESGCALNVKGGTELKMSGTSGAEVSSSGVTKVKGSLLQLN
;
A
#
# COMPACT_ATOMS: atom_id res chain seq x y z
N MET A 1 37.51 -23.73 31.03
CA MET A 1 38.73 -23.35 30.29
C MET A 1 38.79 -21.84 30.29
N PRO A 2 39.93 -21.18 30.51
CA PRO A 2 39.97 -19.72 30.40
C PRO A 2 39.64 -19.36 28.94
N GLU A 3 38.59 -18.58 28.74
CA GLU A 3 38.24 -18.04 27.42
C GLU A 3 39.47 -17.36 26.82
N GLU A 4 39.77 -17.66 25.56
CA GLU A 4 40.91 -17.11 24.83
C GLU A 4 40.85 -15.58 24.89
N ARG A 5 41.84 -14.98 25.58
CA ARG A 5 41.97 -13.53 25.75
C ARG A 5 42.57 -12.83 24.53
N SER A 6 42.72 -13.54 23.41
CA SER A 6 43.36 -13.04 22.20
C SER A 6 42.34 -12.85 21.11
N ILE A 7 42.31 -11.65 20.53
CA ILE A 7 41.70 -11.41 19.22
C ILE A 7 42.46 -12.30 18.22
N PRO A 8 41.79 -13.04 17.31
CA PRO A 8 42.45 -13.94 16.39
C PRO A 8 43.13 -13.19 15.23
N ILE A 9 43.98 -12.20 15.52
CA ILE A 9 44.60 -11.36 14.48
C ILE A 9 46.02 -10.94 14.90
N PRO A 10 47.06 -11.62 14.40
CA PRO A 10 48.47 -11.19 14.49
C PRO A 10 48.69 -9.78 13.92
N ALA A 11 49.73 -9.08 14.39
CA ALA A 11 50.08 -7.71 13.95
C ALA A 11 50.31 -7.57 12.43
N GLU A 12 50.53 -8.69 11.75
CA GLU A 12 50.80 -8.85 10.32
C GLU A 12 49.54 -8.68 9.44
N HIS A 13 48.35 -8.60 10.04
CA HIS A 13 47.03 -8.62 9.37
C HIS A 13 46.42 -7.23 9.11
N ARG A 14 47.21 -6.15 9.15
CA ARG A 14 46.70 -4.76 9.13
C ARG A 14 46.95 -4.03 7.80
N GLU A 15 47.01 -4.75 6.68
CA GLU A 15 47.08 -4.13 5.35
C GLU A 15 45.68 -3.92 4.75
N PHE A 16 45.46 -2.75 4.15
CA PHE A 16 44.28 -2.46 3.34
C PHE A 16 44.65 -2.45 1.87
N THR A 17 43.88 -3.18 1.08
CA THR A 17 44.02 -3.17 -0.38
C THR A 17 42.75 -2.61 -0.99
N VAL A 18 42.89 -1.58 -1.82
CA VAL A 18 41.79 -1.04 -2.62
C VAL A 18 41.99 -1.50 -4.06
N LYS A 19 40.96 -2.14 -4.60
CA LYS A 19 40.88 -2.48 -6.02
C LYS A 19 39.80 -1.66 -6.69
N VAL A 20 40.09 -1.23 -7.91
CA VAL A 20 39.12 -0.62 -8.82
C VAL A 20 39.02 -1.50 -10.06
N ASP A 21 37.81 -1.93 -10.42
CA ASP A 21 37.56 -2.82 -11.56
C ASP A 21 38.49 -4.05 -11.54
N GLY A 22 38.78 -4.58 -10.33
CA GLY A 22 39.68 -5.71 -10.11
C GLY A 22 41.18 -5.38 -10.08
N VAL A 23 41.58 -4.17 -10.43
CA VAL A 23 42.98 -3.72 -10.45
C VAL A 23 43.35 -3.05 -9.12
N VAL A 24 44.43 -3.49 -8.49
CA VAL A 24 44.95 -2.90 -7.25
C VAL A 24 45.46 -1.49 -7.52
N ILE A 25 45.03 -0.51 -6.72
CA ILE A 25 45.58 0.84 -6.77
C ILE A 25 47.04 0.81 -6.30
N ALA A 26 47.93 1.39 -7.11
CA ALA A 26 49.36 1.36 -6.86
C ALA A 26 49.70 2.04 -5.52
N ARG A 27 50.64 1.44 -4.77
CA ARG A 27 51.08 1.94 -3.44
C ARG A 27 51.74 3.32 -3.48
N GLU A 28 52.11 3.81 -4.67
CA GLU A 28 52.58 5.19 -4.86
C GLU A 28 51.51 6.24 -4.52
N HIS A 29 50.23 5.88 -4.67
CA HIS A 29 49.12 6.66 -4.15
C HIS A 29 48.93 6.35 -2.67
N GLN A 30 49.33 7.29 -1.82
CA GLN A 30 49.29 7.08 -0.37
C GLN A 30 47.85 7.09 0.15
N LEU A 31 47.39 5.92 0.61
CA LEU A 31 46.12 5.76 1.30
C LEU A 31 46.22 6.32 2.73
N LEU A 32 45.45 7.38 3.01
CA LEU A 32 45.47 8.07 4.30
C LEU A 32 44.43 7.52 5.27
N ALA A 33 43.24 7.18 4.78
CA ALA A 33 42.17 6.66 5.61
C ALA A 33 41.16 5.83 4.81
N VAL A 34 40.56 4.84 5.48
CA VAL A 34 39.43 4.05 4.97
C VAL A 34 38.35 4.01 6.03
N ASN A 35 37.13 4.32 5.64
CA ASN A 35 35.94 4.07 6.45
C ASN A 35 35.01 3.14 5.71
N VAL A 36 34.60 2.05 6.34
CA VAL A 36 33.54 1.18 5.80
C VAL A 36 32.43 1.13 6.84
N THR A 37 31.19 1.33 6.43
CA THR A 37 30.01 1.14 7.27
C THR A 37 29.06 0.17 6.59
N LYS A 38 28.75 -0.94 7.25
CA LYS A 38 27.67 -1.88 6.93
C LYS A 38 26.61 -1.82 8.04
N SER A 39 25.33 -1.77 7.71
CA SER A 39 24.26 -1.68 8.71
C SER A 39 23.01 -2.39 8.21
N ALA A 40 22.25 -2.99 9.12
CA ALA A 40 20.88 -3.43 8.85
C ALA A 40 20.05 -2.25 8.34
N ASN A 41 19.17 -2.51 7.37
CA ASN A 41 18.20 -1.59 6.76
C ASN A 41 18.84 -0.30 6.17
N ARG A 42 20.13 -0.35 5.84
CA ARG A 42 20.87 0.77 5.22
C ARG A 42 21.83 0.24 4.17
N ILE A 43 22.03 1.02 3.13
CA ILE A 43 23.01 0.71 2.08
C ILE A 43 24.43 0.89 2.63
N SER A 44 25.23 -0.17 2.57
CA SER A 44 26.64 -0.16 2.91
C SER A 44 27.37 0.95 2.15
N SER A 45 28.29 1.62 2.83
CA SER A 45 29.04 2.74 2.30
C SER A 45 30.50 2.63 2.67
N ALA A 46 31.35 3.18 1.81
CA ALA A 46 32.75 3.36 2.13
C ALA A 46 33.23 4.76 1.76
N ARG A 47 34.20 5.25 2.53
CA ARG A 47 34.91 6.50 2.27
C ARG A 47 36.39 6.22 2.24
N ILE A 48 37.02 6.51 1.11
CA ILE A 48 38.45 6.30 0.89
C ILE A 48 39.10 7.67 0.77
N VAL A 49 40.24 7.87 1.43
CA VAL A 49 40.99 9.13 1.40
C VAL A 49 42.41 8.84 0.94
N TYR A 50 42.79 9.40 -0.19
CA TYR A 50 44.15 9.39 -0.70
C TYR A 50 44.79 10.76 -0.53
N LEU A 51 46.10 10.78 -0.31
CA LEU A 51 46.90 11.97 -0.58
C LEU A 51 46.97 12.13 -2.09
N ASP A 52 46.46 13.24 -2.60
CA ASP A 52 46.46 13.52 -4.02
C ASP A 52 46.49 15.02 -4.25
N GLY A 53 47.38 15.44 -5.15
CA GLY A 53 47.63 16.84 -5.45
C GLY A 53 49.00 17.34 -4.99
N ALA A 54 49.58 18.26 -5.76
CA ALA A 54 50.74 19.05 -5.32
C ALA A 54 50.65 20.48 -5.86
N ALA A 55 50.85 21.48 -4.99
CA ALA A 55 50.82 22.89 -5.40
C ALA A 55 51.90 23.23 -6.42
N ALA A 56 53.03 22.53 -6.38
CA ALA A 56 54.14 22.71 -7.33
C ALA A 56 53.79 22.25 -8.75
N SER A 57 52.98 21.20 -8.91
CA SER A 57 52.53 20.71 -10.22
C SER A 57 51.20 21.30 -10.66
N GLY A 58 50.38 21.80 -9.73
CA GLY A 58 49.03 22.29 -10.04
C GLY A 58 48.08 21.18 -10.51
N ASP A 59 48.38 19.93 -10.17
CA ASP A 59 47.72 18.74 -10.73
C ASP A 59 47.32 17.75 -9.62
N PHE A 60 46.32 16.91 -9.90
CA PHE A 60 45.77 15.86 -9.03
C PHE A 60 45.76 14.51 -9.79
N PRO A 61 46.91 13.81 -9.84
CA PRO A 61 47.09 12.66 -10.73
C PRO A 61 46.07 11.53 -10.53
N LEU A 62 45.70 11.22 -9.28
CA LEU A 62 44.75 10.14 -9.02
C LEU A 62 43.30 10.56 -9.31
N SER A 63 42.94 11.81 -9.00
CA SER A 63 41.62 12.35 -9.33
C SER A 63 41.39 12.48 -10.84
N ASN A 64 42.45 12.73 -11.60
CA ASN A 64 42.42 12.85 -13.06
C ASN A 64 42.48 11.49 -13.78
N SER A 65 42.75 10.40 -13.07
CA SER A 65 42.77 9.07 -13.66
C SER A 65 41.37 8.49 -13.81
N ASP A 66 41.25 7.43 -14.63
CA ASP A 66 39.99 6.71 -14.83
C ASP A 66 39.60 5.83 -13.63
N SER A 67 40.44 5.72 -12.60
CA SER A 67 40.25 4.78 -11.49
C SER A 67 39.05 5.12 -10.61
N PHE A 68 38.83 6.38 -10.25
CA PHE A 68 37.73 6.75 -9.34
C PHE A 68 36.62 7.57 -10.01
N VAL A 69 36.47 7.42 -11.33
CA VAL A 69 35.31 7.94 -12.06
C VAL A 69 34.03 7.32 -11.47
N PRO A 70 33.00 8.13 -11.14
CA PRO A 70 31.75 7.61 -10.62
C PRO A 70 31.16 6.50 -11.52
N GLY A 71 30.78 5.38 -10.91
CA GLY A 71 30.31 4.17 -11.59
C GLY A 71 31.31 3.01 -11.61
N ARG A 72 32.61 3.28 -11.40
CA ARG A 72 33.66 2.26 -11.30
C ARG A 72 33.44 1.34 -10.10
N GLU A 73 33.72 0.05 -10.25
CA GLU A 73 33.59 -0.91 -9.16
C GLU A 73 34.76 -0.77 -8.20
N VAL A 74 34.46 -0.71 -6.90
CA VAL A 74 35.46 -0.56 -5.84
C VAL A 74 35.32 -1.71 -4.87
N GLU A 75 36.42 -2.41 -4.63
CA GLU A 75 36.56 -3.45 -3.62
C GLU A 75 37.61 -3.01 -2.58
N ILE A 76 37.26 -3.12 -1.30
CA ILE A 76 38.16 -2.83 -0.18
C ILE A 76 38.37 -4.14 0.57
N LEU A 77 39.63 -4.56 0.68
CA LEU A 77 40.02 -5.75 1.41
C LEU A 77 40.91 -5.38 2.59
N ALA A 78 40.82 -6.18 3.66
CA ALA A 78 41.72 -6.11 4.81
C ALA A 78 42.22 -7.50 5.18
N GLY A 79 43.50 -7.60 5.56
CA GLY A 79 44.12 -8.86 5.97
C GLY A 79 45.56 -9.00 5.50
N THR A 80 46.12 -10.21 5.58
CA THR A 80 47.45 -10.50 5.04
C THR A 80 47.40 -10.63 3.52
N THR A 81 48.55 -10.42 2.86
CA THR A 81 48.67 -10.54 1.40
C THR A 81 48.27 -11.93 0.86
N GLY A 82 48.29 -12.97 1.70
CA GLY A 82 47.94 -14.35 1.32
C GLY A 82 46.46 -14.74 1.52
N ASP A 83 45.73 -14.03 2.39
CA ASP A 83 44.31 -14.34 2.70
C ASP A 83 43.53 -13.05 3.07
N PRO A 84 43.28 -12.16 2.10
CA PRO A 84 42.56 -10.91 2.36
C PRO A 84 41.04 -11.14 2.47
N VAL A 85 40.40 -10.51 3.46
CA VAL A 85 38.95 -10.54 3.64
C VAL A 85 38.33 -9.29 3.00
N THR A 86 37.26 -9.47 2.21
CA THR A 86 36.52 -8.37 1.61
C THR A 86 35.70 -7.62 2.67
N LEU A 87 36.04 -6.35 2.89
CA LEU A 87 35.29 -5.46 3.78
C LEU A 87 34.17 -4.73 3.06
N PHE A 88 34.32 -4.43 1.78
CA PHE A 88 33.32 -3.69 1.03
C PHE A 88 33.47 -3.96 -0.47
N LYS A 89 32.34 -4.09 -1.16
CA LYS A 89 32.26 -4.11 -2.62
C LYS A 89 31.10 -3.21 -3.03
N GLY A 90 31.31 -2.40 -4.06
CA GLY A 90 30.33 -1.40 -4.49
C GLY A 90 30.82 -0.58 -5.67
N ILE A 91 30.26 0.61 -5.81
CA ILE A 91 30.62 1.56 -6.86
C ILE A 91 31.04 2.90 -6.26
N ALA A 92 32.00 3.58 -6.91
CA ALA A 92 32.27 4.98 -6.63
C ALA A 92 31.06 5.83 -7.03
N ILE A 93 30.55 6.67 -6.13
CA ILE A 93 29.39 7.55 -6.40
C ILE A 93 29.78 9.02 -6.44
N ARG A 94 30.88 9.39 -5.77
CA ARG A 94 31.33 10.77 -5.66
C ARG A 94 32.83 10.82 -5.43
N GLN A 95 33.48 11.73 -6.11
CA GLN A 95 34.82 12.19 -5.79
C GLN A 95 34.78 13.64 -5.29
N SER A 96 35.68 13.98 -4.37
CA SER A 96 35.84 15.35 -3.88
C SER A 96 37.30 15.62 -3.53
N LEU A 97 37.78 16.80 -3.91
CA LEU A 97 39.10 17.28 -3.56
C LEU A 97 39.00 18.14 -2.29
N LYS A 98 39.89 17.89 -1.32
CA LYS A 98 40.04 18.72 -0.13
C LYS A 98 41.41 19.35 -0.10
N VAL A 99 41.45 20.65 -0.32
CA VAL A 99 42.64 21.49 -0.13
C VAL A 99 42.38 22.37 1.09
N ARG A 100 43.29 22.32 2.06
CA ARG A 100 43.21 23.11 3.29
C ARG A 100 44.58 23.72 3.58
N ASP A 101 44.55 24.86 4.25
CA ASP A 101 45.79 25.49 4.69
C ASP A 101 46.55 24.56 5.64
N HIS A 102 47.88 24.52 5.48
CA HIS A 102 48.80 23.67 6.24
C HIS A 102 48.48 22.15 6.27
N CYS A 103 47.74 21.63 5.29
CA CYS A 103 47.44 20.21 5.17
C CYS A 103 47.80 19.69 3.77
N ALA A 104 48.23 18.43 3.67
CA ALA A 104 48.38 17.80 2.37
C ALA A 104 47.02 17.74 1.65
N PRO A 105 46.97 18.03 0.34
CA PRO A 105 45.75 17.93 -0.44
C PRO A 105 45.29 16.46 -0.52
N GLN A 106 43.96 16.27 -0.55
CA GLN A 106 43.37 14.94 -0.47
C GLN A 106 42.33 14.72 -1.55
N LEU A 107 42.35 13.54 -2.16
CA LEU A 107 41.21 12.98 -2.89
C LEU A 107 40.37 12.15 -1.92
N VAL A 108 39.08 12.45 -1.87
CA VAL A 108 38.09 11.73 -1.07
C VAL A 108 37.07 11.09 -2.01
N VAL A 109 37.05 9.77 -2.01
CA VAL A 109 36.11 8.95 -2.80
C VAL A 109 35.04 8.39 -1.86
N GLU A 110 33.78 8.59 -2.21
CA GLU A 110 32.64 7.95 -1.57
C GLU A 110 32.11 6.84 -2.44
N CYS A 111 31.98 5.65 -1.85
CA CYS A 111 31.47 4.47 -2.49
C CYS A 111 30.18 4.01 -1.79
N ARG A 112 29.28 3.40 -2.55
CA ARG A 112 28.05 2.77 -2.04
C ARG A 112 27.88 1.39 -2.65
N HIS A 113 27.23 0.50 -1.93
CA HIS A 113 26.80 -0.77 -2.51
C HIS A 113 25.92 -0.51 -3.75
N LYS A 114 25.92 -1.42 -4.73
CA LYS A 114 25.17 -1.28 -6.00
C LYS A 114 23.66 -1.06 -5.79
N ALA A 115 23.13 -1.47 -4.64
CA ALA A 115 21.76 -1.20 -4.21
C ALA A 115 21.39 0.29 -4.13
N VAL A 116 22.35 1.22 -4.14
CA VAL A 116 22.10 2.67 -4.25
C VAL A 116 21.27 3.05 -5.47
N LYS A 117 21.26 2.23 -6.53
CA LYS A 117 20.39 2.42 -7.70
C LYS A 117 18.90 2.43 -7.34
N LEU A 118 18.50 1.72 -6.29
CA LEU A 118 17.11 1.61 -5.83
C LEU A 118 16.61 2.85 -5.08
N THR A 119 17.51 3.76 -4.67
CA THR A 119 17.13 4.96 -3.91
C THR A 119 16.85 6.17 -4.81
N VAL A 120 17.04 6.04 -6.13
CA VAL A 120 16.99 7.17 -7.05
C VAL A 120 15.62 7.23 -7.74
N GLY A 121 14.86 8.27 -7.40
CA GLY A 121 13.60 8.61 -8.04
C GLY A 121 12.41 7.84 -7.47
N PRO A 122 11.26 8.51 -7.24
CA PRO A 122 10.05 7.84 -6.83
C PRO A 122 9.49 6.98 -7.97
N LYS A 123 8.89 5.84 -7.60
CA LYS A 123 8.28 4.85 -8.46
C LYS A 123 6.84 4.61 -8.01
N ASN A 124 6.07 4.06 -8.94
CA ASN A 124 4.71 3.62 -8.71
C ASN A 124 4.52 2.25 -9.36
N ALA A 125 3.83 1.33 -8.69
CA ALA A 125 3.56 0.00 -9.21
C ALA A 125 2.42 -0.69 -8.47
N TYR A 126 1.74 -1.59 -9.18
CA TYR A 126 0.80 -2.55 -8.61
C TYR A 126 1.44 -3.94 -8.56
N PHE A 127 1.39 -4.60 -7.41
CA PHE A 127 1.78 -6.00 -7.24
C PHE A 127 0.57 -6.78 -6.77
N LEU A 128 0.05 -7.66 -7.62
CA LEU A 128 -1.18 -8.41 -7.37
C LEU A 128 -0.86 -9.88 -7.11
N ASP A 129 -1.58 -10.49 -6.19
CA ASP A 129 -1.49 -11.91 -5.83
C ASP A 129 -0.04 -12.39 -5.59
N ARG A 130 0.71 -11.60 -4.81
CA ARG A 130 2.15 -11.80 -4.57
C ARG A 130 2.53 -11.73 -3.11
N LYS A 131 3.57 -12.49 -2.74
CA LYS A 131 4.21 -12.39 -1.43
C LYS A 131 5.18 -11.21 -1.36
N ASP A 132 5.42 -10.70 -0.16
CA ASP A 132 6.44 -9.67 0.06
C ASP A 132 7.82 -10.11 -0.41
N SER A 133 8.23 -11.37 -0.16
CA SER A 133 9.50 -11.89 -0.66
C SER A 133 9.61 -11.89 -2.20
N GLU A 134 8.52 -12.17 -2.91
CA GLU A 134 8.49 -12.17 -4.38
C GLU A 134 8.54 -10.75 -4.96
N ILE A 135 7.88 -9.80 -4.28
CA ILE A 135 7.95 -8.37 -4.62
C ILE A 135 9.38 -7.87 -4.43
N ILE A 136 9.96 -8.10 -3.26
CA ILE A 136 11.34 -7.71 -2.91
C ILE A 136 12.34 -8.28 -3.92
N ASP A 137 12.26 -9.59 -4.21
CA ASP A 137 13.12 -10.24 -5.20
C ASP A 137 12.99 -9.60 -6.59
N SER A 138 11.75 -9.31 -7.03
CA SER A 138 11.52 -8.68 -8.34
C SER A 138 12.10 -7.28 -8.45
N LEU A 139 12.05 -6.47 -7.38
CA LEU A 139 12.65 -5.13 -7.34
C LEU A 139 14.18 -5.20 -7.43
N LEU A 140 14.80 -6.11 -6.67
CA LEU A 140 16.24 -6.34 -6.69
C LEU A 140 16.72 -6.83 -8.06
N ARG A 141 16.00 -7.79 -8.65
CA ARG A 141 16.30 -8.33 -9.98
C ARG A 141 16.16 -7.28 -11.08
N ASN A 142 15.13 -6.44 -11.04
CA ASN A 142 14.94 -5.35 -12.00
C ASN A 142 16.07 -4.30 -11.94
N ALA A 143 16.71 -4.12 -10.77
CA ALA A 143 17.90 -3.29 -10.60
C ALA A 143 19.22 -3.98 -10.98
N GLY A 144 19.18 -5.25 -11.42
CA GLY A 144 20.34 -6.05 -11.78
C GLY A 144 21.21 -6.43 -10.58
N LEU A 145 20.60 -6.69 -9.43
CA LEU A 145 21.28 -7.09 -8.20
C LEU A 145 21.05 -8.58 -7.93
N GLU A 146 22.08 -9.25 -7.40
CA GLU A 146 21.93 -10.57 -6.82
C GLU A 146 21.28 -10.44 -5.43
N ALA A 147 20.42 -11.39 -5.09
CA ALA A 147 19.64 -11.35 -3.87
C ALA A 147 19.47 -12.72 -3.23
N GLU A 148 19.41 -12.74 -1.90
CA GLU A 148 18.98 -13.87 -1.09
C GLU A 148 17.83 -13.39 -0.20
N VAL A 149 16.60 -13.71 -0.61
CA VAL A 149 15.38 -13.25 0.05
C VAL A 149 14.69 -14.43 0.72
N GLU A 150 14.66 -14.42 2.06
CA GLU A 150 13.93 -15.43 2.82
C GLU A 150 12.43 -15.30 2.55
N ASN A 151 11.78 -16.42 2.24
CA ASN A 151 10.36 -16.44 1.85
C ASN A 151 9.45 -15.90 2.97
N THR A 152 8.44 -15.12 2.60
CA THR A 152 7.38 -14.65 3.53
C THR A 152 6.13 -15.53 3.46
N ALA A 153 5.27 -15.45 4.47
CA ALA A 153 4.08 -16.31 4.59
C ALA A 153 2.89 -15.78 3.78
N VAL A 154 2.59 -14.49 3.92
CA VAL A 154 1.36 -13.86 3.41
C VAL A 154 1.46 -13.60 1.91
N THR A 155 0.46 -14.05 1.16
CA THR A 155 0.22 -13.65 -0.23
C THR A 155 -0.80 -12.51 -0.23
N HIS A 156 -0.41 -11.36 -0.75
CA HIS A 156 -1.25 -10.17 -0.82
C HIS A 156 -2.07 -10.16 -2.10
N LYS A 157 -3.38 -9.95 -1.98
CA LYS A 157 -4.25 -9.69 -3.15
C LYS A 157 -3.79 -8.46 -3.93
N GLN A 158 -3.33 -7.43 -3.20
CA GLN A 158 -2.80 -6.22 -3.79
C GLN A 158 -1.81 -5.52 -2.85
N GLN A 159 -0.69 -5.11 -3.41
CA GLN A 159 0.29 -4.21 -2.84
C GLN A 159 0.51 -3.06 -3.82
N VAL A 160 0.59 -1.83 -3.30
CA VAL A 160 0.73 -0.64 -4.13
C VAL A 160 1.95 0.14 -3.68
N GLN A 161 2.91 0.27 -4.58
CA GLN A 161 4.01 1.22 -4.42
C GLN A 161 3.52 2.58 -4.92
N TYR A 162 3.55 3.59 -4.06
CA TYR A 162 3.09 4.93 -4.38
C TYR A 162 4.15 5.98 -4.05
N SER A 163 4.63 6.66 -5.09
CA SER A 163 5.52 7.82 -5.03
C SER A 163 6.71 7.67 -4.07
N CYS A 164 7.37 6.51 -4.07
CA CYS A 164 8.50 6.20 -3.20
C CYS A 164 9.64 5.49 -3.96
N SER A 165 10.84 5.45 -3.41
CA SER A 165 11.92 4.69 -4.02
C SER A 165 11.70 3.18 -3.85
N ASP A 166 12.28 2.36 -4.75
CA ASP A 166 12.21 0.90 -4.64
C ASP A 166 12.87 0.41 -3.34
N TRP A 167 13.92 1.11 -2.89
CA TRP A 167 14.60 0.82 -1.63
C TRP A 167 13.69 1.02 -0.42
N ASP A 168 12.99 2.15 -0.34
CA ASP A 168 12.12 2.45 0.79
C ASP A 168 10.92 1.49 0.84
N PHE A 169 10.33 1.20 -0.32
CA PHE A 169 9.23 0.23 -0.41
C PHE A 169 9.67 -1.16 0.05
N LEU A 170 10.82 -1.64 -0.46
CA LEU A 170 11.41 -2.92 -0.07
C LEU A 170 11.67 -3.00 1.43
N LEU A 171 12.22 -1.94 2.03
CA LEU A 171 12.46 -1.89 3.48
C LEU A 171 11.16 -1.99 4.27
N MET A 172 10.12 -1.23 3.90
CA MET A 172 8.83 -1.29 4.59
C MET A 172 8.20 -2.69 4.50
N ARG A 173 8.29 -3.34 3.33
CA ARG A 173 7.78 -4.72 3.16
C ARG A 173 8.59 -5.76 3.94
N ALA A 174 9.91 -5.59 4.04
CA ALA A 174 10.75 -6.44 4.89
C ALA A 174 10.43 -6.25 6.38
N GLU A 175 10.30 -4.99 6.83
CA GLU A 175 10.01 -4.65 8.22
C GLU A 175 8.61 -5.13 8.66
N ALA A 176 7.61 -5.08 7.78
CA ALA A 176 6.27 -5.64 8.04
C ALA A 176 6.28 -7.15 8.37
N ASN A 177 7.35 -7.86 7.97
CA ASN A 177 7.55 -9.29 8.22
C ASN A 177 8.65 -9.56 9.28
N GLY A 178 9.12 -8.54 9.99
CA GLY A 178 10.19 -8.69 11.00
C GLY A 178 11.55 -9.05 10.39
N LYS A 179 11.74 -8.84 9.08
CA LYS A 179 12.98 -9.12 8.37
C LYS A 179 13.86 -7.89 8.31
N LEU A 180 15.18 -8.13 8.26
CA LEU A 180 16.21 -7.12 8.09
C LEU A 180 16.86 -7.24 6.73
N VAL A 181 17.27 -6.10 6.18
CA VAL A 181 17.91 -6.01 4.87
C VAL A 181 19.38 -5.67 5.05
N PHE A 182 20.26 -6.48 4.46
CA PHE A 182 21.70 -6.33 4.52
C PHE A 182 22.28 -6.24 3.11
N THR A 183 23.18 -5.29 2.88
CA THR A 183 23.99 -5.25 1.66
C THR A 183 25.34 -5.90 1.93
N ALA A 184 25.50 -7.14 1.48
CA ALA A 184 26.66 -7.99 1.73
C ALA A 184 27.40 -8.21 0.40
N ASP A 185 28.61 -7.65 0.31
CA ASP A 185 29.49 -7.74 -0.86
C ASP A 185 28.83 -7.26 -2.16
N ASP A 186 28.43 -8.14 -3.07
CA ASP A 186 27.75 -7.83 -4.32
C ASP A 186 26.25 -8.18 -4.34
N ARG A 187 25.71 -8.64 -3.21
CA ARG A 187 24.31 -9.09 -3.09
C ARG A 187 23.56 -8.39 -1.96
N VAL A 188 22.23 -8.49 -2.02
CA VAL A 188 21.32 -8.06 -0.97
C VAL A 188 20.73 -9.28 -0.27
N ILE A 189 20.82 -9.33 1.06
CA ILE A 189 20.27 -10.42 1.87
C ILE A 189 19.10 -9.86 2.67
N VAL A 190 17.94 -10.51 2.59
CA VAL A 190 16.74 -10.17 3.35
C VAL A 190 16.34 -11.39 4.18
N LYS A 191 16.49 -11.30 5.50
CA LYS A 191 16.25 -12.44 6.40
C LYS A 191 15.79 -11.97 7.78
N SER A 192 15.15 -12.86 8.51
CA SER A 192 14.83 -12.65 9.93
C SER A 192 16.14 -12.58 10.74
N PRO A 193 16.23 -11.73 11.78
CA PRO A 193 17.36 -11.74 12.71
C PRO A 193 17.43 -13.10 13.42
N ALA A 194 18.60 -13.71 13.44
CA ALA A 194 18.77 -15.04 14.02
C ALA A 194 18.62 -15.00 15.55
N THR A 195 17.83 -15.93 16.08
CA THR A 195 17.61 -16.09 17.52
C THR A 195 18.52 -17.20 18.06
N GLY A 196 19.56 -16.84 18.80
CA GLY A 196 20.48 -17.83 19.40
C GLY A 196 21.49 -18.46 18.44
N ALA A 197 21.87 -17.76 17.36
CA ALA A 197 23.00 -18.17 16.53
C ALA A 197 24.32 -18.13 17.33
N PRO A 198 25.25 -19.07 17.10
CA PRO A 198 26.53 -19.10 17.81
C PRO A 198 27.31 -17.80 17.55
N ALA A 199 27.98 -17.30 18.59
CA ALA A 199 28.78 -16.10 18.47
C ALA A 199 29.97 -16.31 17.53
N VAL A 200 30.17 -15.37 16.58
CA VAL A 200 31.30 -15.42 15.64
C VAL A 200 32.62 -15.05 16.32
N CYS A 201 32.55 -14.27 17.41
CA CYS A 201 33.69 -13.96 18.27
C CYS A 201 33.23 -13.50 19.65
N SER A 202 34.17 -13.48 20.61
CA SER A 202 33.97 -12.95 21.95
C SER A 202 34.82 -11.70 22.19
N LEU A 203 34.20 -10.65 22.73
CA LEU A 203 34.86 -9.41 23.12
C LEU A 203 34.85 -9.26 24.64
N GLN A 204 36.03 -9.10 25.23
CA GLN A 204 36.26 -9.12 26.66
C GLN A 204 36.81 -7.77 27.13
N PHE A 205 36.15 -7.16 28.10
CA PHE A 205 36.64 -5.95 28.76
C PHE A 205 37.92 -6.24 29.56
N GLY A 206 38.91 -5.36 29.41
CA GLY A 206 40.27 -5.56 29.94
C GLY A 206 41.17 -6.42 29.06
N ALA A 207 40.70 -6.88 27.88
CA ALA A 207 41.52 -7.60 26.92
C ALA A 207 41.33 -7.10 25.47
N THR A 208 40.12 -7.17 24.94
CA THR A 208 39.85 -6.92 23.50
C THR A 208 38.93 -5.73 23.23
N ILE A 209 38.15 -5.32 24.23
CA ILE A 209 37.33 -4.10 24.18
C ILE A 209 38.22 -2.88 24.49
N LEU A 210 38.20 -1.89 23.58
CA LEU A 210 38.93 -0.62 23.70
C LEU A 210 38.03 0.51 24.20
N GLU A 211 36.84 0.63 23.61
CA GLU A 211 35.81 1.61 23.98
C GLU A 211 34.46 0.91 23.96
N MET A 212 33.56 1.27 24.87
CA MET A 212 32.20 0.74 24.87
C MET A 212 31.23 1.73 25.51
N ASP A 213 30.09 1.94 24.84
CA ASP A 213 28.94 2.68 25.35
C ASP A 213 27.72 1.77 25.23
N THR A 214 27.10 1.40 26.35
CA THR A 214 25.96 0.48 26.37
C THR A 214 24.89 0.94 27.34
N GLN A 215 23.64 0.62 27.03
CA GLN A 215 22.46 0.98 27.82
C GLN A 215 21.41 -0.13 27.77
N ILE A 216 20.64 -0.24 28.86
CA ILE A 216 19.40 -1.03 28.91
C ILE A 216 18.25 -0.04 28.86
N ASP A 217 17.28 -0.27 27.97
CA ASP A 217 16.15 0.63 27.76
C ASP A 217 14.82 -0.09 27.94
N ALA A 218 14.04 0.35 28.92
CA ALA A 218 12.71 -0.17 29.22
C ALA A 218 11.58 0.53 28.45
N ARG A 219 11.83 1.71 27.86
CA ARG A 219 10.78 2.59 27.31
C ARG A 219 9.98 1.97 26.17
N GLN A 220 10.58 1.02 25.47
CA GLN A 220 10.00 0.33 24.33
C GLN A 220 9.96 -1.18 24.52
N GLN A 221 9.94 -1.64 25.77
CA GLN A 221 9.71 -3.05 26.10
C GLN A 221 8.24 -3.25 26.43
N TYR A 222 7.63 -4.27 25.83
CA TYR A 222 6.20 -4.55 25.95
C TYR A 222 5.99 -5.96 26.50
N SER A 223 4.97 -6.11 27.34
CA SER A 223 4.48 -7.39 27.88
C SER A 223 3.87 -8.25 26.78
N SER A 224 3.11 -7.63 25.88
CA SER A 224 2.60 -8.20 24.65
C SER A 224 2.32 -7.10 23.61
N VAL A 225 2.16 -7.51 22.36
CA VAL A 225 1.77 -6.63 21.24
C VAL A 225 0.51 -7.19 20.62
N LYS A 226 -0.50 -6.34 20.40
CA LYS A 226 -1.74 -6.73 19.73
C LYS A 226 -2.00 -5.85 18.53
N SER A 227 -2.47 -6.44 17.44
CA SER A 227 -2.97 -5.72 16.27
C SER A 227 -4.47 -5.89 16.12
N ALA A 228 -5.16 -4.80 15.79
CA ALA A 228 -6.60 -4.79 15.53
C ALA A 228 -6.90 -4.29 14.10
N THR A 229 -7.82 -4.96 13.42
CA THR A 229 -8.29 -4.60 12.07
C THR A 229 -9.76 -4.94 11.88
N TRP A 230 -10.46 -4.22 11.00
CA TRP A 230 -11.83 -4.53 10.62
C TRP A 230 -11.87 -5.60 9.53
N ASP A 231 -12.64 -6.67 9.73
CA ASP A 231 -13.00 -7.62 8.68
C ASP A 231 -14.32 -7.17 8.03
N ALA A 232 -14.25 -6.79 6.76
CA ALA A 232 -15.42 -6.32 6.03
C ALA A 232 -16.43 -7.43 5.69
N ALA A 233 -15.96 -8.67 5.54
CA ALA A 233 -16.79 -9.81 5.18
C ALA A 233 -17.60 -10.30 6.39
N GLN A 234 -16.96 -10.36 7.56
CA GLN A 234 -17.61 -10.75 8.82
C GLN A 234 -18.25 -9.58 9.58
N GLN A 235 -17.91 -8.34 9.23
CA GLN A 235 -18.32 -7.11 9.92
C GLN A 235 -17.98 -7.10 11.41
N GLU A 236 -16.77 -7.51 11.75
CA GLU A 236 -16.29 -7.54 13.12
C GLU A 236 -14.83 -7.08 13.24
N LEU A 237 -14.41 -6.81 14.48
CA LEU A 237 -13.02 -6.52 14.80
C LEU A 237 -12.25 -7.83 14.90
N VAL A 238 -11.18 -7.95 14.11
CA VAL A 238 -10.22 -9.04 14.21
C VAL A 238 -9.02 -8.54 15.01
N GLU A 239 -8.75 -9.20 16.13
CA GLU A 239 -7.58 -8.97 16.95
C GLU A 239 -6.59 -10.14 16.83
N LYS A 240 -5.30 -9.80 16.76
CA LYS A 240 -4.20 -10.76 16.78
C LYS A 240 -3.22 -10.36 17.87
N GLU A 241 -2.71 -11.35 18.59
CA GLU A 241 -1.67 -11.17 19.60
C GLU A 241 -0.36 -11.76 19.07
N ALA A 242 0.70 -10.96 19.16
CA ALA A 242 2.02 -11.35 18.68
C ALA A 242 2.52 -12.61 19.39
N ALA A 243 3.26 -13.46 18.68
CA ALA A 243 4.01 -14.56 19.27
C ALA A 243 5.28 -14.02 19.94
N ASP A 244 5.60 -14.48 21.15
CA ASP A 244 6.83 -14.11 21.84
C ASP A 244 8.04 -14.67 21.07
N PRO A 245 8.95 -13.81 20.58
CA PRO A 245 10.14 -14.25 19.85
C PRO A 245 11.18 -14.96 20.75
N GLY A 246 11.03 -14.92 22.08
CA GLY A 246 11.87 -15.69 23.00
C GLY A 246 13.34 -15.27 23.02
N ILE A 247 13.62 -13.97 22.88
CA ILE A 247 14.99 -13.46 22.76
C ILE A 247 15.69 -13.43 24.13
N ASN A 248 16.60 -14.39 24.32
CA ASN A 248 17.56 -14.41 25.42
C ASN A 248 18.74 -13.48 25.09
N GLY A 249 18.50 -12.16 25.08
CA GLY A 249 19.55 -11.16 24.86
C GLY A 249 20.57 -11.08 26.01
N PRO A 250 21.53 -10.15 25.97
CA PRO A 250 22.56 -10.03 26.99
C PRO A 250 21.97 -9.56 28.33
N GLY A 251 22.68 -9.87 29.41
CA GLY A 251 22.38 -9.41 30.76
C GLY A 251 21.38 -10.27 31.53
N ASN A 252 21.09 -9.84 32.76
CA ASN A 252 20.21 -10.52 33.71
C ASN A 252 18.82 -9.88 33.87
N LEU A 253 18.41 -9.00 32.95
CA LEU A 253 17.09 -8.37 32.95
C LEU A 253 16.30 -8.82 31.72
N GLY A 254 15.19 -9.52 31.96
CA GLY A 254 14.28 -10.01 30.92
C GLY A 254 13.41 -8.91 30.30
N SER A 255 12.84 -9.19 29.12
CA SER A 255 11.89 -8.30 28.44
C SER A 255 10.66 -8.02 29.33
N GLY A 256 10.11 -9.04 30.00
CA GLY A 256 8.96 -8.91 30.89
C GLY A 256 9.23 -8.02 32.13
N GLU A 257 10.41 -8.14 32.74
CA GLU A 257 10.79 -7.29 33.87
C GLU A 257 10.90 -5.81 33.46
N LEU A 258 11.42 -5.54 32.27
CA LEU A 258 11.54 -4.18 31.75
C LEU A 258 10.18 -3.62 31.30
N ALA A 259 9.33 -4.45 30.70
CA ALA A 259 7.97 -4.05 30.35
C ALA A 259 7.14 -3.62 31.57
N ALA A 260 7.36 -4.26 32.73
CA ALA A 260 6.69 -3.90 33.99
C ALA A 260 7.05 -2.49 34.49
N VAL A 261 8.16 -1.90 34.03
CA VAL A 261 8.53 -0.51 34.38
C VAL A 261 7.56 0.50 33.76
N ALA A 262 7.17 0.29 32.51
CA ALA A 262 6.17 1.11 31.84
C ALA A 262 4.75 0.74 32.30
N GLY A 263 4.51 -0.54 32.64
CA GLY A 263 3.22 -1.02 33.13
C GLY A 263 2.11 -0.94 32.09
N LEU A 264 2.45 -0.91 30.80
CA LEU A 264 1.50 -0.96 29.70
C LEU A 264 0.93 -2.38 29.60
N ASP A 265 -0.40 -2.52 29.52
CA ASP A 265 -1.06 -3.83 29.42
C ASP A 265 -0.61 -4.57 28.15
N HIS A 266 -0.71 -3.90 27.00
CA HIS A 266 -0.19 -4.35 25.71
C HIS A 266 0.07 -3.16 24.79
N TYR A 267 1.01 -3.32 23.85
CA TYR A 267 1.20 -2.33 22.78
C TYR A 267 0.15 -2.54 21.69
N HIS A 268 -0.68 -1.52 21.43
CA HIS A 268 -1.77 -1.62 20.47
C HIS A 268 -1.37 -1.09 19.09
N LEU A 269 -1.47 -1.95 18.09
CA LEU A 269 -1.36 -1.67 16.67
C LEU A 269 -2.76 -1.67 16.05
N GLN A 270 -3.05 -0.74 15.15
CA GLN A 270 -4.35 -0.68 14.49
C GLN A 270 -4.21 -0.33 13.01
N HIS A 271 -5.08 -0.93 12.19
CA HIS A 271 -5.21 -0.62 10.77
C HIS A 271 -6.67 -0.81 10.34
N ALA A 272 -7.14 -0.03 9.35
CA ALA A 272 -8.55 -0.04 8.99
C ALA A 272 -9.01 -1.34 8.28
N ALA A 273 -8.14 -1.97 7.48
CA ALA A 273 -8.45 -3.21 6.78
C ALA A 273 -7.15 -3.95 6.38
N LEU A 274 -6.72 -4.93 7.16
CA LEU A 274 -5.65 -5.88 6.86
C LEU A 274 -6.20 -7.30 6.89
N ALA A 275 -5.58 -8.18 6.13
CA ALA A 275 -5.80 -9.61 6.30
C ALA A 275 -5.28 -10.06 7.68
N GLY A 276 -5.97 -11.01 8.32
CA GLY A 276 -5.61 -11.48 9.67
C GLY A 276 -4.18 -12.01 9.78
N ASP A 277 -3.66 -12.68 8.74
CA ASP A 277 -2.29 -13.20 8.72
C ASP A 277 -1.25 -12.08 8.53
N GLU A 278 -1.58 -11.01 7.81
CA GLU A 278 -0.73 -9.82 7.72
C GLU A 278 -0.69 -9.07 9.05
N ALA A 279 -1.83 -8.95 9.73
CA ALA A 279 -1.91 -8.33 11.05
C ALA A 279 -1.06 -9.09 12.09
N GLN A 280 -1.10 -10.43 12.06
CA GLN A 280 -0.24 -11.27 12.91
C GLN A 280 1.25 -11.01 12.64
N ALA A 281 1.69 -11.08 11.38
CA ALA A 281 3.09 -10.86 11.01
C ALA A 281 3.60 -9.47 11.43
N TRP A 282 2.74 -8.46 11.31
CA TRP A 282 3.02 -7.10 11.75
C TRP A 282 3.22 -6.99 13.27
N ALA A 283 2.33 -7.63 14.05
CA ALA A 283 2.43 -7.66 15.51
C ALA A 283 3.71 -8.39 15.97
N ASP A 284 4.00 -9.55 15.37
CA ASP A 284 5.23 -10.33 15.61
C ASP A 284 6.48 -9.49 15.34
N ALA A 285 6.50 -8.78 14.20
CA ALA A 285 7.61 -7.92 13.81
C ALA A 285 7.86 -6.77 14.81
N ARG A 286 6.80 -6.15 15.33
CA ARG A 286 6.90 -5.08 16.34
C ARG A 286 7.48 -5.60 17.65
N TRP A 287 7.05 -6.78 18.10
CA TRP A 287 7.56 -7.35 19.34
C TRP A 287 9.03 -7.79 19.19
N LEU A 288 9.37 -8.43 18.07
CA LEU A 288 10.72 -8.83 17.72
C LEU A 288 11.71 -7.66 17.78
N LYS A 289 11.39 -6.55 17.11
CA LYS A 289 12.22 -5.34 17.10
C LYS A 289 12.39 -4.71 18.49
N SER A 290 11.32 -4.71 19.29
CA SER A 290 11.36 -4.25 20.69
C SER A 290 12.36 -5.08 21.51
N GLN A 291 12.27 -6.42 21.46
CA GLN A 291 13.15 -7.29 22.25
C GLN A 291 14.64 -7.18 21.84
N PHE A 292 14.93 -7.07 20.53
CA PHE A 292 16.31 -6.83 20.07
C PHE A 292 16.85 -5.45 20.47
N SER A 293 15.99 -4.48 20.78
CA SER A 293 16.37 -3.14 21.23
C SER A 293 16.33 -2.99 22.75
N ARG A 294 16.28 -4.10 23.49
CA ARG A 294 16.35 -4.13 24.96
C ARG A 294 17.68 -3.59 25.49
N VAL A 295 18.77 -4.05 24.89
CA VAL A 295 20.14 -3.65 25.21
C VAL A 295 20.76 -3.07 23.95
N ASN A 296 21.12 -1.80 24.01
CA ASN A 296 21.62 -1.04 22.87
C ASN A 296 23.01 -0.52 23.19
N GLY A 297 23.89 -0.51 22.21
CA GLY A 297 25.23 0.01 22.46
C GLY A 297 26.17 -0.07 21.28
N ARG A 298 27.39 0.38 21.54
CA ARG A 298 28.52 0.30 20.62
C ARG A 298 29.74 -0.19 21.37
N VAL A 299 30.53 -1.02 20.69
CA VAL A 299 31.80 -1.53 21.20
C VAL A 299 32.88 -1.40 20.13
N LYS A 300 34.06 -0.95 20.52
CA LYS A 300 35.23 -0.79 19.66
C LYS A 300 36.31 -1.78 20.07
N CYS A 301 36.90 -2.44 19.09
CA CYS A 301 38.00 -3.38 19.26
C CYS A 301 39.09 -3.12 18.21
N GLU A 302 40.24 -3.79 18.37
CA GLU A 302 41.23 -3.87 17.28
C GLU A 302 40.58 -4.52 16.06
N GLY A 303 40.95 -4.09 14.86
CA GLY A 303 40.24 -4.42 13.63
C GLY A 303 39.99 -5.91 13.40
N ILE A 304 38.70 -6.29 13.36
CA ILE A 304 38.18 -7.62 13.02
C ILE A 304 37.39 -7.51 11.71
N ALA A 305 37.76 -8.26 10.68
CA ALA A 305 37.12 -8.22 9.34
C ALA A 305 35.94 -9.19 9.20
N THR A 306 35.89 -10.25 10.02
CA THR A 306 34.97 -11.38 9.83
C THR A 306 33.55 -11.11 10.35
N VAL A 307 33.38 -10.11 11.22
CA VAL A 307 32.07 -9.76 11.80
C VAL A 307 31.29 -8.88 10.83
N ASN A 308 30.06 -9.29 10.51
CA ASN A 308 29.12 -8.55 9.68
C ASN A 308 27.82 -8.25 10.44
N PRO A 309 27.04 -7.24 10.00
CA PRO A 309 25.68 -7.06 10.51
C PRO A 309 24.85 -8.32 10.27
N GLY A 310 24.09 -8.75 11.28
CA GLY A 310 23.37 -10.01 11.27
C GLY A 310 24.04 -11.13 12.08
N ASP A 311 25.30 -10.96 12.47
CA ASP A 311 26.03 -11.92 13.30
C ASP A 311 25.76 -11.73 14.80
N THR A 312 26.04 -12.77 15.58
CA THR A 312 26.05 -12.73 17.04
C THR A 312 27.47 -12.55 17.56
N VAL A 313 27.68 -11.69 18.57
CA VAL A 313 28.97 -11.53 19.26
C VAL A 313 28.76 -11.64 20.77
N THR A 314 29.64 -12.35 21.47
CA THR A 314 29.56 -12.45 22.93
C THR A 314 30.32 -11.29 23.58
N LEU A 315 29.67 -10.58 24.50
CA LEU A 315 30.32 -9.57 25.34
C LEU A 315 30.60 -10.13 26.74
N GLY A 316 31.82 -9.93 27.23
CA GLY A 316 32.25 -10.44 28.52
C GLY A 316 33.09 -9.43 29.33
N GLY A 317 33.14 -9.64 30.64
CA GLY A 317 33.91 -8.80 31.56
C GLY A 317 33.29 -7.43 31.86
N ILE A 318 32.03 -7.21 31.46
CA ILE A 318 31.33 -5.92 31.57
C ILE A 318 30.20 -5.95 32.63
N GLY A 319 30.14 -7.02 33.42
CA GLY A 319 29.21 -7.22 34.53
C GLY A 319 27.93 -7.96 34.12
N GLU A 320 27.24 -8.56 35.10
CA GLU A 320 26.07 -9.42 34.89
C GLU A 320 24.91 -8.73 34.17
N ARG A 321 24.84 -7.40 34.19
CA ARG A 321 23.80 -6.63 33.49
C ARG A 321 23.99 -6.56 31.98
N TYR A 322 25.21 -6.80 31.48
CA TYR A 322 25.54 -6.58 30.07
C TYR A 322 26.29 -7.75 29.43
N ASN A 323 26.83 -8.69 30.22
CA ASN A 323 27.47 -9.90 29.70
C ASN A 323 26.46 -10.74 28.90
N GLY A 324 26.90 -11.33 27.79
CA GLY A 324 26.11 -12.24 26.97
C GLY A 324 26.15 -11.90 25.49
N ASP A 325 25.30 -12.58 24.75
CA ASP A 325 25.29 -12.52 23.29
C ASP A 325 24.50 -11.31 22.78
N VAL A 326 25.09 -10.58 21.84
CA VAL A 326 24.48 -9.42 21.18
C VAL A 326 24.35 -9.64 19.69
N PHE A 327 23.20 -9.28 19.13
CA PHE A 327 22.97 -9.23 17.70
C PHE A 327 23.54 -7.95 17.10
N VAL A 328 24.47 -8.08 16.15
CA VAL A 328 25.17 -6.94 15.54
C VAL A 328 24.27 -6.30 14.48
N SER A 329 23.81 -5.07 14.74
CA SER A 329 22.98 -4.28 13.81
C SER A 329 23.79 -3.43 12.85
N ARG A 330 25.03 -3.04 13.22
CA ARG A 330 25.94 -2.30 12.34
C ARG A 330 27.40 -2.60 12.65
N VAL A 331 28.22 -2.63 11.61
CA VAL A 331 29.67 -2.74 11.68
C VAL A 331 30.30 -1.55 10.97
N ARG A 332 31.26 -0.91 11.61
CA ARG A 332 32.07 0.15 11.02
C ARG A 332 33.56 -0.16 11.19
N HIS A 333 34.28 -0.20 10.09
CA HIS A 333 35.73 -0.28 10.09
C HIS A 333 36.31 1.12 9.89
N ASP A 334 37.23 1.50 10.77
CA ASP A 334 37.96 2.75 10.72
C ASP A 334 39.45 2.41 10.58
N PHE A 335 40.08 2.92 9.53
CA PHE A 335 41.52 2.87 9.36
C PHE A 335 42.06 4.28 9.11
N ASP A 336 43.11 4.63 9.84
CA ASP A 336 43.94 5.79 9.57
C ASP A 336 45.41 5.51 9.97
N LEU A 337 46.32 6.39 9.56
CA LEU A 337 47.76 6.23 9.78
C LEU A 337 48.20 6.39 11.25
N VAL A 338 47.33 6.89 12.14
CA VAL A 338 47.66 7.21 13.54
C VAL A 338 47.12 6.13 14.49
N GLN A 339 45.84 5.82 14.38
CA GLN A 339 45.12 4.86 15.22
C GLN A 339 45.19 3.43 14.67
N GLY A 340 45.60 3.26 13.41
CA GLY A 340 45.55 1.99 12.71
C GLY A 340 44.11 1.54 12.45
N TRP A 341 43.90 0.23 12.36
CA TRP A 341 42.59 -0.35 12.08
C TRP A 341 41.82 -0.69 13.34
N LYS A 342 40.60 -0.14 13.45
CA LYS A 342 39.62 -0.43 14.49
C LYS A 342 38.31 -0.92 13.88
N THR A 343 37.62 -1.80 14.59
CA THR A 343 36.25 -2.21 14.26
C THR A 343 35.30 -1.75 15.37
N ASN A 344 34.28 -1.00 14.98
CA ASN A 344 33.18 -0.54 15.81
C ASN A 344 31.94 -1.38 15.48
N LEU A 345 31.42 -2.11 16.47
CA LEU A 345 30.18 -2.87 16.37
C LEU A 345 29.08 -2.07 17.08
N GLN A 346 27.88 -2.06 16.50
CA GLN A 346 26.66 -1.57 17.13
C GLN A 346 25.69 -2.73 17.24
N PHE A 347 24.98 -2.79 18.38
CA PHE A 347 23.92 -3.76 18.65
C PHE A 347 22.67 -3.04 19.17
N GLY A 348 21.51 -3.64 18.95
CA GLY A 348 20.20 -3.03 19.20
C GLY A 348 19.87 -1.89 18.24
N ASN A 349 18.96 -0.99 18.67
CA ASN A 349 18.46 0.17 17.92
C ASN A 349 17.78 -0.23 16.58
N LEU A 350 16.92 -1.24 16.66
CA LEU A 350 16.12 -1.80 15.56
C LEU A 350 14.61 -1.51 15.72
N ASP A 351 14.24 -0.87 16.82
CA ASP A 351 12.89 -0.50 17.24
C ASP A 351 12.25 0.58 16.38
N SER A 352 13.05 1.48 15.79
CA SER A 352 12.55 2.52 14.89
C SER A 352 12.00 1.93 13.58
N TRP A 353 10.77 2.30 13.24
CA TRP A 353 10.14 1.93 11.96
C TRP A 353 10.43 3.00 10.92
N LEU A 354 10.73 2.58 9.69
CA LEU A 354 11.07 3.51 8.62
C LEU A 354 9.94 4.54 8.34
N GLY A 355 8.68 4.10 8.42
CA GLY A 355 7.51 4.94 8.17
C GLY A 355 6.97 5.71 9.38
N GLU A 356 7.58 5.57 10.58
CA GLU A 356 7.17 6.32 11.77
C GLU A 356 7.85 7.71 11.76
N GLU A 357 7.28 8.67 11.02
CA GLU A 357 7.86 10.02 10.86
C GLU A 357 7.46 11.01 11.97
N GLN A 358 6.34 10.79 12.67
CA GLN A 358 5.78 11.76 13.63
C GLN A 358 5.20 11.08 14.88
N ALA A 359 5.62 11.53 16.07
CA ALA A 359 5.16 10.98 17.34
C ALA A 359 3.73 11.43 17.74
N VAL A 360 3.15 12.42 17.05
CA VAL A 360 1.87 13.06 17.44
C VAL A 360 0.67 12.50 16.67
N SER A 361 0.87 11.93 15.48
CA SER A 361 -0.18 11.34 14.65
C SER A 361 0.16 9.91 14.28
N ALA A 362 -0.86 9.07 14.09
CA ALA A 362 -0.64 7.74 13.54
C ALA A 362 0.08 7.83 12.17
N PRO A 363 1.07 6.97 11.89
CA PRO A 363 1.72 6.96 10.59
C PRO A 363 0.73 6.51 9.52
N LYS A 364 0.87 7.07 8.31
CA LYS A 364 0.06 6.69 7.15
C LYS A 364 0.25 5.20 6.84
N ALA A 365 -0.82 4.53 6.44
CA ALA A 365 -0.85 3.08 6.20
C ALA A 365 -0.21 2.27 7.35
N SER A 366 -0.28 2.80 8.58
CA SER A 366 0.38 2.26 9.79
C SER A 366 1.87 1.90 9.61
N ALA A 367 2.59 2.65 8.76
CA ALA A 367 3.99 2.40 8.38
C ALA A 367 4.27 1.05 7.69
N LEU A 368 3.25 0.36 7.18
CA LEU A 368 3.37 -0.92 6.45
C LEU A 368 3.78 -0.75 4.98
N LEU A 369 3.48 0.42 4.41
CA LEU A 369 3.86 0.84 3.07
C LEU A 369 3.74 2.37 2.94
N PRO A 370 4.26 2.97 1.86
CA PRO A 370 4.07 4.40 1.58
C PRO A 370 2.58 4.73 1.46
N GLY A 371 2.13 5.66 2.30
CA GLY A 371 0.73 6.09 2.30
C GLY A 371 0.40 7.04 1.15
N ILE A 372 -0.88 7.06 0.79
CA ILE A 372 -1.47 7.98 -0.18
C ILE A 372 -2.41 8.95 0.54
N CYS A 373 -2.27 10.24 0.29
CA CYS A 373 -3.09 11.26 0.96
C CYS A 373 -3.94 12.02 -0.03
N GLY A 374 -5.11 12.44 0.46
CA GLY A 374 -6.09 13.17 -0.33
C GLY A 374 -6.85 12.26 -1.30
N LEU A 375 -7.81 12.87 -1.98
CA LEU A 375 -8.63 12.17 -2.97
C LEU A 375 -7.82 11.91 -4.23
N GLN A 376 -8.05 10.75 -4.84
CA GLN A 376 -7.43 10.36 -6.10
C GLN A 376 -8.47 10.13 -7.16
N ILE A 377 -8.08 10.38 -8.41
CA ILE A 377 -8.90 10.03 -9.58
C ILE A 377 -8.56 8.61 -10.00
N GLY A 378 -9.61 7.83 -10.25
CA GLY A 378 -9.54 6.48 -10.76
C GLY A 378 -10.34 6.31 -12.03
N ILE A 379 -9.95 5.32 -12.84
CA ILE A 379 -10.70 4.86 -14.02
C ILE A 379 -11.13 3.42 -13.77
N VAL A 380 -12.43 3.15 -13.90
CA VAL A 380 -12.97 1.81 -13.68
C VAL A 380 -12.45 0.85 -14.75
N THR A 381 -11.89 -0.28 -14.33
CA THR A 381 -11.34 -1.33 -15.19
C THR A 381 -12.16 -2.61 -15.14
N GLY A 382 -12.94 -2.84 -14.09
CA GLY A 382 -13.80 -4.02 -13.97
C GLY A 382 -14.83 -3.91 -12.84
N ASN A 383 -15.93 -4.65 -12.98
CA ASN A 383 -17.05 -4.67 -12.03
C ASN A 383 -17.32 -6.05 -11.42
N GLU A 384 -16.61 -7.08 -11.85
CA GLU A 384 -16.79 -8.46 -11.39
C GLU A 384 -15.78 -8.77 -10.30
N ASP A 385 -16.23 -8.78 -9.05
CA ASP A 385 -15.39 -9.11 -7.89
C ASP A 385 -15.32 -10.63 -7.70
N PRO A 386 -14.15 -11.28 -7.86
CA PRO A 386 -14.02 -12.72 -7.71
C PRO A 386 -14.25 -13.21 -6.28
N ASP A 387 -14.07 -12.34 -5.28
CA ASP A 387 -14.25 -12.70 -3.86
C ASP A 387 -15.69 -12.44 -3.38
N GLY A 388 -16.57 -11.87 -4.21
CA GLY A 388 -17.97 -11.59 -3.85
C GLY A 388 -18.20 -10.39 -2.94
N GLU A 389 -17.16 -9.61 -2.65
CA GLU A 389 -17.17 -8.45 -1.72
C GLU A 389 -17.76 -7.16 -2.34
N HIS A 390 -18.39 -7.27 -3.51
CA HIS A 390 -18.99 -6.17 -4.26
C HIS A 390 -18.05 -4.99 -4.54
N ARG A 391 -16.73 -5.23 -4.63
CA ARG A 391 -15.74 -4.21 -5.02
C ARG A 391 -15.76 -3.98 -6.53
N ILE A 392 -15.26 -2.83 -6.95
CA ILE A 392 -14.90 -2.56 -8.35
C ILE A 392 -13.39 -2.57 -8.49
N ARG A 393 -12.90 -2.84 -9.69
CA ARG A 393 -11.49 -2.67 -10.01
C ARG A 393 -11.28 -1.30 -10.63
N VAL A 394 -10.32 -0.55 -10.11
CA VAL A 394 -10.06 0.84 -10.50
C VAL A 394 -8.56 1.06 -10.63
N ARG A 395 -8.11 1.55 -11.80
CA ARG A 395 -6.73 2.01 -11.96
C ARG A 395 -6.62 3.48 -11.58
N MET A 396 -5.55 3.83 -10.88
CA MET A 396 -5.17 5.22 -10.65
C MET A 396 -4.16 5.62 -11.74
N PRO A 397 -4.49 6.57 -12.64
CA PRO A 397 -3.62 6.91 -13.78
C PRO A 397 -2.22 7.40 -13.40
N LEU A 398 -2.06 7.96 -12.20
CA LEU A 398 -0.77 8.43 -11.67
C LEU A 398 0.08 7.32 -11.04
N VAL A 399 -0.49 6.14 -10.83
CA VAL A 399 0.23 4.97 -10.33
C VAL A 399 0.71 4.12 -11.49
N ASP A 400 -0.21 3.67 -12.33
CA ASP A 400 0.10 2.95 -13.56
C ASP A 400 -1.03 3.15 -14.57
N GLN A 401 -0.67 3.56 -15.79
CA GLN A 401 -1.62 3.79 -16.87
C GLN A 401 -2.07 2.48 -17.54
N GLN A 402 -1.23 1.45 -17.52
CA GLN A 402 -1.50 0.18 -18.21
C GLN A 402 -1.93 -0.94 -17.25
N GLY A 403 -1.67 -0.79 -15.96
CA GLY A 403 -2.10 -1.72 -14.94
C GLY A 403 -3.62 -1.85 -14.81
N ASP A 404 -4.04 -2.99 -14.26
CA ASP A 404 -5.44 -3.28 -14.00
C ASP A 404 -6.01 -2.47 -12.80
N GLY A 405 -5.13 -1.98 -11.92
CA GLY A 405 -5.50 -1.19 -10.76
C GLY A 405 -5.75 -1.99 -9.48
N THR A 406 -6.40 -1.33 -8.51
CA THR A 406 -6.71 -1.85 -7.18
C THR A 406 -8.21 -2.10 -7.04
N TRP A 407 -8.59 -3.07 -6.20
CA TRP A 407 -9.96 -3.27 -5.77
C TRP A 407 -10.38 -2.17 -4.81
N ALA A 408 -11.50 -1.51 -5.12
CA ALA A 408 -12.11 -0.46 -4.33
C ALA A 408 -13.52 -0.86 -3.89
N ARG A 409 -13.83 -0.68 -2.60
CA ARG A 409 -15.21 -0.78 -2.12
C ARG A 409 -16.03 0.40 -2.65
N VAL A 410 -17.34 0.26 -2.77
CA VAL A 410 -18.22 1.34 -3.25
C VAL A 410 -19.03 1.89 -2.10
N ALA A 411 -18.90 3.19 -1.83
CA ALA A 411 -19.80 3.90 -0.93
C ALA A 411 -21.15 4.10 -1.64
N ALA A 412 -22.17 3.33 -1.25
CA ALA A 412 -23.52 3.43 -1.79
C ALA A 412 -24.41 4.34 -0.91
N ILE A 413 -25.48 4.87 -1.50
CA ILE A 413 -26.46 5.73 -0.81
C ILE A 413 -27.20 4.96 0.30
N ASP A 414 -27.53 3.70 0.03
CA ASP A 414 -28.05 2.74 1.01
C ASP A 414 -27.44 1.37 0.68
N ALA A 415 -27.00 0.64 1.70
CA ALA A 415 -26.44 -0.70 1.58
C ALA A 415 -26.72 -1.49 2.86
N GLY A 416 -27.33 -2.66 2.71
CA GLY A 416 -27.56 -3.58 3.80
C GLY A 416 -28.02 -4.95 3.31
N ASP A 417 -28.32 -5.83 4.25
CA ASP A 417 -28.79 -7.18 3.92
C ASP A 417 -30.07 -7.11 3.07
N GLN A 418 -29.98 -7.68 1.85
CA GLN A 418 -31.03 -7.72 0.83
C GLN A 418 -31.71 -6.38 0.51
N ARG A 419 -31.01 -5.26 0.69
CA ARG A 419 -31.52 -3.92 0.36
C ARG A 419 -30.40 -2.96 -0.04
N GLY A 420 -30.76 -1.91 -0.78
CA GLY A 420 -29.88 -0.79 -1.04
C GLY A 420 -30.01 -0.22 -2.45
N PHE A 421 -29.19 0.80 -2.71
CA PHE A 421 -29.04 1.42 -4.02
C PHE A 421 -27.91 0.74 -4.79
N PHE A 422 -28.27 -0.03 -5.83
CA PHE A 422 -27.30 -0.74 -6.66
C PHE A 422 -27.11 -0.06 -8.02
N PHE A 423 -26.25 0.97 -8.05
CA PHE A 423 -25.76 1.61 -9.27
C PHE A 423 -24.25 1.44 -9.34
N ARG A 424 -23.79 0.77 -10.39
CA ARG A 424 -22.36 0.52 -10.61
C ARG A 424 -21.85 1.43 -11.72
N PRO A 425 -20.63 1.97 -11.59
CA PRO A 425 -20.02 2.72 -12.67
C PRO A 425 -19.76 1.83 -13.88
N GLU A 426 -19.69 2.40 -15.07
CA GLU A 426 -19.34 1.66 -16.28
C GLU A 426 -17.82 1.55 -16.43
N ILE A 427 -17.35 0.55 -17.17
CA ILE A 427 -15.91 0.43 -17.48
C ILE A 427 -15.46 1.66 -18.26
N GLY A 428 -14.36 2.27 -17.80
CA GLY A 428 -13.80 3.50 -18.34
C GLY A 428 -14.36 4.78 -17.73
N ASP A 429 -15.30 4.73 -16.79
CA ASP A 429 -15.78 5.92 -16.08
C ASP A 429 -14.75 6.46 -15.09
N GLU A 430 -14.80 7.78 -14.93
CA GLU A 430 -13.97 8.53 -13.98
C GLU A 430 -14.64 8.56 -12.61
N VAL A 431 -13.87 8.16 -11.59
CA VAL A 431 -14.34 8.01 -10.21
C VAL A 431 -13.39 8.67 -9.24
N VAL A 432 -13.91 9.05 -8.08
CA VAL A 432 -13.13 9.62 -6.97
C VAL A 432 -12.93 8.56 -5.91
N LEU A 433 -11.67 8.35 -5.52
CA LEU A 433 -11.26 7.38 -4.51
C LEU A 433 -10.80 8.10 -3.24
N GLY A 434 -11.25 7.61 -2.08
CA GLY A 434 -10.63 7.80 -0.78
C GLY A 434 -9.94 6.52 -0.32
N PHE A 435 -9.05 6.62 0.66
CA PHE A 435 -8.26 5.49 1.14
C PHE A 435 -8.38 5.35 2.66
N LEU A 436 -8.79 4.18 3.13
CA LEU A 436 -8.86 3.91 4.56
C LEU A 436 -7.45 3.90 5.14
N ASN A 437 -7.23 4.64 6.23
CA ASN A 437 -5.93 4.75 6.90
C ASN A 437 -4.78 5.27 6.00
N ASP A 438 -5.11 6.04 4.94
CA ASP A 438 -4.15 6.47 3.91
C ASP A 438 -3.41 5.30 3.22
N ASP A 439 -3.98 4.10 3.25
CA ASP A 439 -3.40 2.90 2.64
C ASP A 439 -3.86 2.77 1.17
N PRO A 440 -2.97 2.86 0.17
CA PRO A 440 -3.33 2.76 -1.25
C PRO A 440 -3.94 1.41 -1.66
N ARG A 441 -3.87 0.40 -0.79
CA ARG A 441 -4.54 -0.91 -0.96
C ARG A 441 -6.00 -0.89 -0.53
N GLN A 442 -6.43 0.11 0.26
CA GLN A 442 -7.75 0.14 0.89
C GLN A 442 -8.61 1.26 0.29
N ALA A 443 -8.82 1.18 -1.02
CA ALA A 443 -9.58 2.16 -1.77
C ALA A 443 -11.09 2.06 -1.53
N VAL A 444 -11.75 3.21 -1.47
CA VAL A 444 -13.20 3.36 -1.43
C VAL A 444 -13.62 4.38 -2.49
N LEU A 445 -14.45 3.96 -3.44
CA LEU A 445 -15.13 4.87 -4.36
C LEU A 445 -16.12 5.72 -3.56
N LEU A 446 -15.94 7.03 -3.63
CA LEU A 446 -16.80 8.02 -2.99
C LEU A 446 -17.85 8.61 -3.93
N GLY A 447 -17.58 8.56 -5.24
CA GLY A 447 -18.47 9.10 -6.25
C GLY A 447 -17.90 9.02 -7.66
N MET A 448 -18.66 9.54 -8.61
CA MET A 448 -18.33 9.59 -10.04
C MET A 448 -18.27 11.04 -10.50
N LEU A 449 -17.49 11.32 -11.53
CA LEU A 449 -17.34 12.66 -12.09
C LEU A 449 -17.76 12.70 -13.56
N HIS A 450 -18.51 13.75 -13.90
CA HIS A 450 -18.73 14.14 -15.29
C HIS A 450 -17.61 15.09 -15.75
N SER A 451 -17.34 15.09 -17.05
CA SER A 451 -16.37 15.98 -17.69
C SER A 451 -16.90 16.45 -19.04
N SER A 452 -16.23 17.39 -19.70
CA SER A 452 -16.60 17.79 -21.07
C SER A 452 -16.52 16.64 -22.08
N ALA A 453 -15.69 15.61 -21.83
CA ALA A 453 -15.60 14.41 -22.65
C ALA A 453 -16.72 13.40 -22.34
N LYS A 454 -17.25 13.40 -21.10
CA LYS A 454 -18.35 12.56 -20.63
C LYS A 454 -19.38 13.43 -19.90
N ALA A 455 -20.07 14.26 -20.66
CA ALA A 455 -20.95 15.28 -20.13
C ALA A 455 -22.14 14.69 -19.34
N ALA A 456 -22.62 15.44 -18.37
CA ALA A 456 -23.86 15.12 -17.67
C ALA A 456 -25.05 15.16 -18.65
N PRO A 457 -26.14 14.39 -18.40
CA PRO A 457 -27.32 14.39 -19.25
C PRO A 457 -28.06 15.73 -19.35
N LEU A 458 -27.91 16.60 -18.34
CA LEU A 458 -28.42 17.96 -18.32
C LEU A 458 -27.25 18.94 -18.21
N GLN A 459 -27.37 20.08 -18.88
CA GLN A 459 -26.43 21.19 -18.71
C GLN A 459 -26.73 21.93 -17.40
N GLY A 460 -25.69 22.36 -16.69
CA GLY A 460 -25.86 23.19 -15.49
C GLY A 460 -26.51 24.52 -15.82
N SER A 461 -27.47 24.93 -14.98
CA SER A 461 -28.21 26.20 -15.05
C SER A 461 -28.31 26.78 -13.63
N ASP A 462 -28.25 28.11 -13.50
CA ASP A 462 -28.51 28.80 -12.23
C ASP A 462 -29.98 28.60 -11.81
N ASP A 463 -30.88 28.62 -12.80
CA ASP A 463 -32.29 28.23 -12.67
C ASP A 463 -32.38 26.69 -12.75
N ASN A 464 -32.00 26.05 -11.65
CA ASN A 464 -31.82 24.60 -11.53
C ASN A 464 -33.13 23.84 -11.24
N HIS A 465 -34.14 24.03 -12.09
CA HIS A 465 -35.47 23.43 -11.93
C HIS A 465 -35.55 21.97 -12.39
N GLU A 466 -34.65 21.54 -13.29
CA GLU A 466 -34.68 20.19 -13.86
C GLU A 466 -33.79 19.22 -13.05
N LYS A 467 -34.35 18.08 -12.65
CA LYS A 467 -33.61 16.96 -12.04
C LYS A 467 -33.83 15.70 -12.86
N LEU A 468 -32.77 14.92 -13.08
CA LEU A 468 -32.84 13.76 -13.95
C LEU A 468 -31.91 12.64 -13.45
N TYR A 469 -32.45 11.44 -13.37
CA TYR A 469 -31.67 10.21 -13.52
C TYR A 469 -31.85 9.69 -14.94
N GLN A 470 -30.76 9.36 -15.62
CA GLN A 470 -30.76 8.75 -16.95
C GLN A 470 -29.80 7.58 -17.02
N SER A 471 -30.30 6.39 -17.38
CA SER A 471 -29.47 5.20 -17.59
C SER A 471 -28.68 5.27 -18.90
N ARG A 472 -27.69 4.38 -19.06
CA ARG A 472 -26.95 4.20 -20.34
C ARG A 472 -27.85 3.98 -21.55
N SER A 473 -28.97 3.27 -21.37
CA SER A 473 -29.96 3.03 -22.43
C SER A 473 -31.03 4.13 -22.53
N GLN A 474 -30.77 5.30 -21.96
CA GLN A 474 -31.65 6.48 -22.01
C GLN A 474 -33.03 6.27 -21.37
N MET A 475 -33.15 5.38 -20.38
CA MET A 475 -34.35 5.35 -19.52
C MET A 475 -34.24 6.47 -18.50
N LYS A 476 -35.30 7.26 -18.33
CA LYS A 476 -35.27 8.52 -17.59
C LYS A 476 -36.27 8.56 -16.46
N LEU A 477 -35.84 9.09 -15.32
CA LEU A 477 -36.71 9.57 -14.25
C LEU A 477 -36.45 11.08 -14.09
N TYR A 478 -37.42 11.89 -14.49
CA TYR A 478 -37.29 13.33 -14.65
C TYR A 478 -38.24 14.09 -13.72
N PHE A 479 -37.77 15.21 -13.19
CA PHE A 479 -38.53 16.15 -12.38
C PHE A 479 -38.29 17.58 -12.89
N ASN A 480 -39.34 18.39 -12.87
CA ASN A 480 -39.25 19.83 -13.05
C ASN A 480 -39.95 20.53 -11.88
N ASP A 481 -39.19 21.28 -11.08
CA ASP A 481 -39.68 21.95 -9.87
C ASP A 481 -40.47 23.25 -10.15
N ASP A 482 -40.30 23.86 -11.33
CA ASP A 482 -41.03 25.07 -11.73
C ASP A 482 -42.46 24.73 -12.15
N THR A 483 -42.59 23.76 -13.06
CA THR A 483 -43.90 23.29 -13.56
C THR A 483 -44.50 22.16 -12.72
N LYS A 484 -43.74 21.61 -11.76
CA LYS A 484 -44.13 20.50 -10.88
C LYS A 484 -44.57 19.27 -11.68
N VAL A 485 -43.71 18.86 -12.60
CA VAL A 485 -43.92 17.73 -13.49
C VAL A 485 -42.96 16.59 -13.15
N MET A 486 -43.47 15.37 -13.10
CA MET A 486 -42.67 14.15 -12.93
C MET A 486 -42.90 13.22 -14.12
N ARG A 487 -41.82 12.66 -14.68
CA ARG A 487 -41.89 11.75 -15.84
C ARG A 487 -41.02 10.51 -15.67
N LEU A 488 -41.56 9.36 -16.07
CA LEU A 488 -40.83 8.13 -16.29
C LEU A 488 -40.88 7.81 -17.78
N GLU A 489 -39.73 7.75 -18.44
CA GLU A 489 -39.65 7.67 -19.91
C GLU A 489 -38.70 6.57 -20.37
N THR A 490 -39.07 5.88 -21.45
CA THR A 490 -38.18 5.00 -22.21
C THR A 490 -37.83 5.62 -23.56
N PRO A 491 -36.68 5.27 -24.18
CA PRO A 491 -36.30 5.83 -25.48
C PRO A 491 -37.27 5.47 -26.63
N ALA A 492 -38.07 4.41 -26.47
CA ALA A 492 -39.05 4.00 -27.46
C ALA A 492 -40.39 4.77 -27.35
N GLY A 493 -40.55 5.64 -26.36
CA GLY A 493 -41.74 6.49 -26.20
C GLY A 493 -42.79 5.96 -25.21
N ASN A 494 -42.47 4.96 -24.38
CA ASN A 494 -43.34 4.61 -23.24
C ASN A 494 -43.13 5.68 -22.15
N MET A 495 -44.22 6.25 -21.65
CA MET A 495 -44.17 7.42 -20.78
C MET A 495 -45.28 7.40 -19.74
N ILE A 496 -44.93 7.72 -18.49
CA ILE A 496 -45.88 8.09 -17.43
C ILE A 496 -45.55 9.53 -17.03
N THR A 497 -46.55 10.41 -17.07
CA THR A 497 -46.44 11.82 -16.69
C THR A 497 -47.44 12.15 -15.60
N LEU A 498 -46.97 12.77 -14.52
CA LEU A 498 -47.78 13.41 -13.48
C LEU A 498 -47.49 14.91 -13.55
N SER A 499 -48.52 15.74 -13.73
CA SER A 499 -48.36 17.18 -13.92
C SER A 499 -49.40 17.95 -13.10
N GLU A 500 -48.94 18.80 -12.18
CA GLU A 500 -49.82 19.78 -11.52
C GLU A 500 -50.19 20.94 -12.45
N GLU A 501 -49.31 21.31 -13.38
CA GLU A 501 -49.55 22.36 -14.38
C GLU A 501 -50.72 22.00 -15.30
N ASP A 502 -50.70 20.78 -15.85
CA ASP A 502 -51.78 20.26 -16.70
C ASP A 502 -52.98 19.73 -15.88
N GLN A 503 -52.83 19.64 -14.55
CA GLN A 503 -53.77 18.92 -13.66
C GLN A 503 -54.08 17.50 -14.17
N ALA A 504 -53.06 16.80 -14.68
CA ALA A 504 -53.24 15.57 -15.44
C ALA A 504 -52.28 14.44 -15.06
N VAL A 505 -52.76 13.21 -15.21
CA VAL A 505 -51.96 11.98 -15.23
C VAL A 505 -52.10 11.34 -16.61
N LYS A 506 -50.97 11.12 -17.29
CA LYS A 506 -50.93 10.59 -18.66
C LYS A 506 -50.04 9.34 -18.69
N ILE A 507 -50.56 8.24 -19.26
CA ILE A 507 -49.80 7.03 -19.55
C ILE A 507 -49.89 6.79 -21.05
N VAL A 508 -48.75 6.74 -21.72
CA VAL A 508 -48.64 6.56 -23.17
C VAL A 508 -47.67 5.42 -23.47
N ASP A 509 -48.00 4.59 -24.44
CA ASP A 509 -47.09 3.57 -24.96
C ASP A 509 -46.55 3.91 -26.36
N GLN A 510 -45.51 3.20 -26.76
CA GLN A 510 -44.88 3.32 -28.08
C GLN A 510 -45.77 2.90 -29.27
N ASN A 511 -46.98 2.38 -29.02
CA ASN A 511 -47.93 1.94 -30.04
C ASN A 511 -49.08 2.95 -30.26
N GLY A 512 -49.03 4.09 -29.57
CA GLY A 512 -50.04 5.15 -29.62
C GLY A 512 -51.29 4.85 -28.80
N ASN A 513 -51.22 3.92 -27.84
CA ASN A 513 -52.26 3.75 -26.83
C ASN A 513 -52.04 4.79 -25.72
N LYS A 514 -53.13 5.33 -25.17
CA LYS A 514 -53.08 6.34 -24.10
C LYS A 514 -54.17 6.17 -23.05
N LEU A 515 -53.81 6.49 -21.82
CA LEU A 515 -54.72 6.72 -20.69
C LEU A 515 -54.46 8.13 -20.18
N GLU A 516 -55.48 8.98 -20.20
CA GLU A 516 -55.41 10.37 -19.75
C GLU A 516 -56.46 10.61 -18.67
N MET A 517 -56.04 11.10 -17.51
CA MET A 517 -56.89 11.56 -16.43
C MET A 517 -56.69 13.07 -16.30
N THR A 518 -57.75 13.84 -16.47
CA THR A 518 -57.73 15.31 -16.53
C THR A 518 -58.93 15.88 -15.77
N PRO A 519 -59.06 17.20 -15.59
CA PRO A 519 -60.26 17.81 -15.01
C PRO A 519 -61.55 17.49 -15.79
N ASP A 520 -61.44 17.22 -17.08
CA ASP A 520 -62.58 16.86 -17.95
C ASP A 520 -63.00 15.39 -17.84
N GLY A 521 -62.21 14.55 -17.16
CA GLY A 521 -62.50 13.14 -16.91
C GLY A 521 -61.38 12.19 -17.31
N ILE A 522 -61.74 10.93 -17.56
CA ILE A 522 -60.81 9.84 -17.88
C ILE A 522 -61.05 9.36 -19.32
N THR A 523 -59.99 9.34 -20.12
CA THR A 523 -60.00 8.83 -21.50
C THR A 523 -59.05 7.64 -21.63
N ILE A 524 -59.55 6.56 -22.22
CA ILE A 524 -58.75 5.38 -22.62
C ILE A 524 -58.88 5.21 -24.13
N GLU A 525 -57.76 5.35 -24.84
CA GLU A 525 -57.72 5.22 -26.30
C GLU A 525 -56.70 4.16 -26.71
N SER A 526 -57.08 3.32 -27.68
CA SER A 526 -56.19 2.35 -28.30
C SER A 526 -56.33 2.42 -29.81
N ASN A 527 -55.20 2.35 -30.51
CA ASN A 527 -55.17 2.23 -31.97
C ASN A 527 -55.64 0.85 -32.47
N LYS A 528 -55.85 -0.11 -31.56
CA LYS A 528 -56.32 -1.47 -31.87
C LYS A 528 -57.51 -1.82 -30.97
N ALA A 529 -57.50 -3.02 -30.37
CA ALA A 529 -58.61 -3.53 -29.58
C ALA A 529 -58.42 -3.23 -28.09
N ILE A 530 -59.47 -2.73 -27.44
CA ILE A 530 -59.60 -2.71 -25.97
C ILE A 530 -60.46 -3.91 -25.57
N THR A 531 -59.97 -4.76 -24.67
CA THR A 531 -60.69 -5.93 -24.16
C THR A 531 -60.82 -5.87 -22.65
N LEU A 532 -62.05 -5.80 -22.14
CA LEU A 532 -62.35 -5.81 -20.71
C LEU A 532 -62.95 -7.17 -20.34
N LYS A 533 -62.31 -7.91 -19.42
CA LYS A 533 -62.74 -9.23 -18.94
C LYS A 533 -62.79 -9.24 -17.42
N ALA A 534 -63.86 -9.79 -16.86
CA ALA A 534 -63.99 -10.04 -15.43
C ALA A 534 -64.35 -11.52 -15.20
N GLY A 535 -63.75 -12.14 -14.18
CA GLY A 535 -63.96 -13.56 -13.87
C GLY A 535 -65.31 -13.86 -13.20
N THR A 536 -65.91 -12.87 -12.55
CA THR A 536 -67.20 -12.99 -11.85
C THR A 536 -68.21 -11.98 -12.39
N GLU A 537 -67.92 -10.68 -12.27
CA GLU A 537 -68.85 -9.62 -12.62
C GLU A 537 -68.11 -8.40 -13.17
N LEU A 538 -68.63 -7.79 -14.23
CA LEU A 538 -68.23 -6.48 -14.74
C LEU A 538 -69.42 -5.53 -14.63
N LYS A 539 -69.33 -4.53 -13.74
CA LYS A 539 -70.34 -3.47 -13.61
C LYS A 539 -69.86 -2.19 -14.29
N LEU A 540 -70.74 -1.58 -15.08
CA LEU A 540 -70.53 -0.27 -15.71
C LEU A 540 -71.74 0.60 -15.36
N GLU A 541 -71.53 1.62 -14.53
CA GLU A 541 -72.58 2.50 -14.02
C GLU A 541 -72.25 3.96 -14.36
N SER A 542 -73.26 4.75 -14.75
CA SER A 542 -73.16 6.19 -15.00
C SER A 542 -74.37 6.89 -14.39
N GLY A 543 -74.14 8.00 -13.67
CA GLY A 543 -75.20 8.73 -12.98
C GLY A 543 -76.12 9.57 -13.89
N CYS A 544 -75.70 9.85 -15.13
CA CYS A 544 -76.48 10.66 -16.06
C CYS A 544 -76.74 9.93 -17.38
N ALA A 545 -75.68 9.52 -18.08
CA ALA A 545 -75.79 8.86 -19.37
C ALA A 545 -74.65 7.87 -19.59
N LEU A 546 -75.00 6.67 -20.06
CA LEU A 546 -74.05 5.67 -20.56
C LEU A 546 -74.22 5.59 -22.08
N ASN A 547 -73.20 6.05 -22.83
CA ASN A 547 -73.20 6.01 -24.29
C ASN A 547 -72.24 4.91 -24.78
N VAL A 548 -72.78 3.93 -25.51
CA VAL A 548 -72.00 2.86 -26.14
C VAL A 548 -72.24 2.92 -27.66
N LYS A 549 -71.17 3.12 -28.43
CA LYS A 549 -71.24 3.27 -29.90
C LYS A 549 -70.31 2.28 -30.59
N GLY A 550 -70.87 1.42 -31.43
CA GLY A 550 -70.12 0.61 -32.40
C GLY A 550 -70.07 1.32 -33.75
N GLY A 551 -68.90 1.35 -34.41
CA GLY A 551 -68.77 1.94 -35.75
C GLY A 551 -69.45 1.10 -36.82
N THR A 552 -69.08 -0.18 -36.91
CA THR A 552 -69.63 -1.15 -37.88
C THR A 552 -70.67 -2.08 -37.25
N GLU A 553 -70.37 -2.61 -36.06
CA GLU A 553 -71.22 -3.56 -35.33
C GLU A 553 -71.16 -3.25 -33.83
N LEU A 554 -72.28 -3.47 -33.12
CA LEU A 554 -72.35 -3.51 -31.66
C LEU A 554 -73.00 -4.83 -31.25
N LYS A 555 -72.25 -5.69 -30.53
CA LYS A 555 -72.72 -7.01 -30.07
C LYS A 555 -72.74 -7.09 -28.55
N MET A 556 -73.91 -7.38 -27.98
CA MET A 556 -74.13 -7.62 -26.55
C MET A 556 -74.83 -8.98 -26.39
N SER A 557 -74.19 -9.94 -25.71
CA SER A 557 -74.71 -11.31 -25.58
C SER A 557 -74.46 -11.88 -24.18
N GLY A 558 -75.48 -12.48 -23.58
CA GLY A 558 -75.37 -13.26 -22.34
C GLY A 558 -75.78 -14.71 -22.59
N THR A 559 -75.01 -15.67 -22.05
CA THR A 559 -75.23 -17.11 -22.27
C THR A 559 -76.51 -17.61 -21.62
N SER A 560 -76.78 -17.19 -20.38
CA SER A 560 -77.96 -17.57 -19.60
C SER A 560 -79.13 -16.60 -19.76
N GLY A 561 -78.87 -15.35 -20.16
CA GLY A 561 -79.87 -14.32 -20.39
C GLY A 561 -79.24 -12.94 -20.59
N ALA A 562 -80.00 -12.02 -21.16
CA ALA A 562 -79.66 -10.60 -21.27
C ALA A 562 -80.92 -9.77 -20.97
N GLU A 563 -80.81 -8.78 -20.08
CA GLU A 563 -81.92 -7.90 -19.69
C GLU A 563 -81.56 -6.44 -19.96
N VAL A 564 -82.49 -5.70 -20.56
CA VAL A 564 -82.41 -4.24 -20.73
C VAL A 564 -83.69 -3.64 -20.16
N SER A 565 -83.59 -2.95 -19.02
CA SER A 565 -84.73 -2.38 -18.31
C SER A 565 -84.64 -0.85 -18.24
N SER A 566 -85.80 -0.18 -18.35
CA SER A 566 -85.94 1.27 -18.13
C SER A 566 -87.26 1.53 -17.41
N SER A 567 -87.24 2.42 -16.41
CA SER A 567 -88.46 2.93 -15.78
C SER A 567 -89.21 3.94 -16.68
N GLY A 568 -88.55 4.43 -17.73
CA GLY A 568 -89.10 5.33 -18.72
C GLY A 568 -89.34 4.65 -20.08
N VAL A 569 -89.27 5.43 -21.15
CA VAL A 569 -89.50 4.93 -22.52
C VAL A 569 -88.21 4.37 -23.12
N THR A 570 -88.20 3.06 -23.37
CA THR A 570 -87.14 2.40 -24.16
C THR A 570 -87.41 2.55 -25.66
N LYS A 571 -86.48 3.17 -26.41
CA LYS A 571 -86.55 3.28 -27.87
C LYS A 571 -85.46 2.43 -28.53
N VAL A 572 -85.87 1.35 -29.22
CA VAL A 572 -84.99 0.55 -30.08
C VAL A 572 -85.35 0.85 -31.53
N LYS A 573 -84.37 1.27 -32.34
CA LYS A 573 -84.55 1.62 -33.75
C LYS A 573 -83.57 0.83 -34.62
N GLY A 574 -84.07 0.26 -35.71
CA GLY A 574 -83.29 -0.44 -36.72
C GLY A 574 -84.08 -0.56 -38.02
N SER A 575 -83.40 -0.77 -39.15
CA SER A 575 -84.05 -1.01 -40.45
C SER A 575 -84.83 -2.34 -40.46
N LEU A 576 -84.36 -3.33 -39.71
CA LEU A 576 -85.02 -4.61 -39.47
C LEU A 576 -84.80 -5.01 -38.00
N LEU A 577 -85.87 -5.32 -37.28
CA LEU A 577 -85.81 -5.85 -35.91
C LEU A 577 -86.34 -7.29 -35.95
N GLN A 578 -85.50 -8.26 -35.61
CA GLN A 578 -85.89 -9.66 -35.48
C GLN A 578 -86.07 -9.98 -34.00
N LEU A 579 -87.33 -10.15 -33.60
CA LEU A 579 -87.74 -10.58 -32.26
C LEU A 579 -88.29 -12.00 -32.42
N ASN A 580 -87.66 -12.97 -31.73
CA ASN A 580 -88.13 -14.35 -31.70
C ASN A 580 -88.78 -14.66 -30.35
#